data_AF-A0A3B9TS45-F1
#
_entry.id   AF-A0A3B9TS45-F1
#
_cell.length_a   1.000
_cell.length_b   1.000
_cell.length_c   1.000
_cell.angle_alpha   90.00
_cell.angle_beta   90.00
_cell.angle_gamma   90.00
#
_symmetry.space_group_name_H-M   'P 1'
#
loop_
_entity.id
_entity.type
_entity.pdbx_description
1 polymer ?
#
loop_
_entity_poly.entity_id
_entity_poly.type
_entity_poly.pdbx_seq_one_letter_code
_entity_poly.pdbx_strand_id
1 'polypeptide(L)'
;NERLEEFSVAESVDLGGNIVFMEGWVPVDAMDSLVGTLREKFGDRVLLEWRYPTEKEWHSVPTALKNPPLFRPFELFLKLLPTVPYKGIDPTILIGIFFPFFSGCMIGDIGYGAVILALGAFLARKSRPLLSDIGKILVFVSAWSIFWGVAYGEFFGDVGHRLFHMEPLWLERSEVVLPVMLFTLGLGVVHVILGLVLGLVQGLRSRQRHIWLEKLGNLIVIAGLIGAMVAVKGWLPDGVFTLSVTMLVVGVVVLIAGGGVGGLVESIGAVGNMLSYIRIAAIGLSSAILAIVATQFVDVFGVTLLGVLIALAMHLLNFILALAGSGLHSARLQYVEFMGKFYSGGGKDYKPFARRRLKSWKKPS
;
A
#
# COMPACT_ATOMS: atom_id res chain seq x y z
N ASN A 1 -16.61 1.85 31.37
CA ASN A 1 -16.79 1.99 29.91
C ASN A 1 -18.14 1.49 29.42
N GLU A 2 -18.65 0.33 29.86
CA GLU A 2 -20.00 -0.15 29.46
C GLU A 2 -21.12 0.84 29.87
N ARG A 3 -21.08 1.35 31.11
CA ARG A 3 -21.96 2.45 31.55
C ARG A 3 -21.80 3.72 30.70
N LEU A 4 -20.59 4.06 30.23
CA LEU A 4 -20.35 5.26 29.42
C LEU A 4 -20.94 5.13 28.01
N GLU A 5 -20.90 3.93 27.42
CA GLU A 5 -21.53 3.63 26.13
C GLU A 5 -23.06 3.57 26.25
N GLU A 6 -23.61 3.02 27.35
CA GLU A 6 -25.04 3.10 27.65
C GLU A 6 -25.49 4.53 27.93
N PHE A 7 -24.71 5.32 28.67
CA PHE A 7 -24.98 6.74 28.92
C PHE A 7 -24.88 7.57 27.64
N SER A 8 -23.92 7.32 26.74
CA SER A 8 -23.83 8.05 25.46
C SER A 8 -24.97 7.70 24.50
N VAL A 9 -25.46 6.45 24.53
CA VAL A 9 -26.68 6.07 23.81
C VAL A 9 -27.91 6.72 24.46
N ALA A 10 -28.02 6.73 25.79
CA ALA A 10 -29.11 7.38 26.50
C ALA A 10 -29.13 8.91 26.33
N GLU A 11 -27.98 9.54 26.12
CA GLU A 11 -27.84 10.98 25.83
C GLU A 11 -28.19 11.33 24.37
N SER A 12 -28.02 10.37 23.45
CA SER A 12 -28.47 10.50 22.05
C SER A 12 -29.96 10.21 21.85
N VAL A 13 -30.64 9.72 22.89
CA VAL A 13 -32.07 9.41 22.89
C VAL A 13 -32.83 10.63 23.36
N ASP A 14 -33.59 11.24 22.46
CA ASP A 14 -34.50 12.32 22.83
C ASP A 14 -35.71 11.71 23.56
N LEU A 15 -35.81 11.95 24.87
CA LEU A 15 -36.87 11.43 25.74
C LEU A 15 -38.12 12.31 25.63
N GLY A 16 -38.73 12.33 24.44
CA GLY A 16 -40.03 12.93 24.18
C GLY A 16 -41.19 12.05 24.65
N GLY A 17 -41.41 11.91 25.96
CA GLY A 17 -42.56 11.18 26.52
C GLY A 17 -42.50 9.65 26.35
N ASN A 18 -43.61 9.00 25.98
CA ASN A 18 -43.72 7.53 25.83
C ASN A 18 -42.99 6.95 24.60
N ILE A 19 -42.31 7.79 23.81
CA ILE A 19 -41.62 7.39 22.57
C ILE A 19 -40.13 7.70 22.72
N VAL A 20 -39.29 6.71 22.40
CA VAL A 20 -37.84 6.81 22.41
C VAL A 20 -37.35 6.87 20.97
N PHE A 21 -36.73 7.98 20.58
CA PHE A 21 -36.11 8.13 19.27
C PHE A 21 -34.63 7.70 19.33
N MET A 22 -34.20 6.88 18.38
CA MET A 22 -32.81 6.44 18.21
C MET A 22 -32.41 6.56 16.75
N GLU A 23 -31.33 7.28 16.48
CA GLU A 23 -30.76 7.42 15.14
C GLU A 23 -29.38 6.77 15.08
N GLY A 24 -29.05 6.13 13.95
CA GLY A 24 -27.76 5.46 13.79
C GLY A 24 -27.46 5.03 12.36
N TRP A 25 -26.18 4.80 12.10
CA TRP A 25 -25.69 4.29 10.81
C TRP A 25 -25.56 2.77 10.86
N VAL A 26 -26.10 2.11 9.84
CA VAL A 26 -26.05 0.64 9.69
C VAL A 26 -25.62 0.30 8.26
N PRO A 27 -24.65 -0.61 8.07
CA PRO A 27 -24.31 -1.14 6.77
C PRO A 27 -25.53 -1.79 6.11
N VAL A 28 -25.72 -1.55 4.82
CA VAL A 28 -26.86 -2.10 4.06
C VAL A 28 -26.94 -3.62 4.19
N ASP A 29 -25.80 -4.32 4.17
CA ASP A 29 -25.71 -5.78 4.35
C ASP A 29 -26.27 -6.29 5.69
N ALA A 30 -26.30 -5.43 6.72
CA ALA A 30 -26.78 -5.77 8.06
C ALA A 30 -28.22 -5.30 8.32
N MET A 31 -28.83 -4.57 7.37
CA MET A 31 -30.14 -3.96 7.55
C MET A 31 -31.24 -5.02 7.72
N ASP A 32 -31.28 -6.02 6.85
CA ASP A 32 -32.32 -7.07 6.89
C ASP A 32 -32.25 -7.87 8.21
N SER A 33 -31.04 -8.20 8.66
CA SER A 33 -30.82 -8.88 9.93
C SER A 33 -31.25 -8.03 11.13
N LEU A 34 -31.02 -6.72 11.08
CA LEU A 34 -31.42 -5.80 12.13
C LEU A 34 -32.94 -5.67 12.20
N VAL A 35 -33.59 -5.44 11.06
CA VAL A 35 -35.05 -5.34 10.95
C VAL A 35 -35.72 -6.61 11.45
N GLY A 36 -35.21 -7.79 11.06
CA GLY A 36 -35.72 -9.08 11.54
C GLY A 36 -35.63 -9.22 13.06
N THR A 37 -34.46 -8.91 13.64
CA THR A 37 -34.23 -9.03 15.09
C THR A 37 -35.10 -8.06 15.90
N LEU A 38 -35.31 -6.84 15.40
CA LEU A 38 -36.12 -5.83 16.07
C LEU A 38 -37.61 -6.17 16.01
N ARG A 39 -38.11 -6.63 14.86
CA ARG A 39 -39.50 -7.10 14.72
C ARG A 39 -39.78 -8.31 15.59
N GLU A 40 -38.87 -9.27 15.67
CA GLU A 40 -39.02 -10.45 16.54
C GLU A 40 -39.12 -10.07 18.02
N LYS A 41 -38.27 -9.14 18.50
CA LYS A 41 -38.23 -8.76 19.92
C LYS A 41 -39.34 -7.81 20.35
N PHE A 42 -39.71 -6.86 19.49
CA PHE A 42 -40.56 -5.74 19.88
C PHE A 42 -41.91 -5.69 19.15
N GLY A 43 -42.09 -6.48 18.08
CA GLY A 43 -43.33 -6.54 17.31
C GLY A 43 -43.70 -5.19 16.70
N ASP A 44 -44.98 -4.82 16.82
CA ASP A 44 -45.53 -3.56 16.28
C ASP A 44 -45.19 -2.31 17.13
N ARG A 45 -44.41 -2.48 18.21
CA ARG A 45 -44.00 -1.36 19.09
C ARG A 45 -42.80 -0.57 18.55
N VAL A 46 -42.29 -0.92 17.38
CA VAL A 46 -41.11 -0.26 16.78
C VAL A 46 -41.44 0.18 15.36
N LEU A 47 -41.37 1.49 15.13
CA LEU A 47 -41.39 2.09 13.80
C LEU A 47 -39.94 2.19 13.30
N LEU A 48 -39.65 1.61 12.15
CA LEU A 48 -38.33 1.66 11.51
C LEU A 48 -38.44 2.45 10.21
N GLU A 49 -37.74 3.58 10.16
CA GLU A 49 -37.53 4.35 8.94
C GLU A 49 -36.03 4.35 8.61
N TRP A 50 -35.69 4.16 7.34
CA TRP A 50 -34.31 4.24 6.87
C TRP A 50 -34.26 5.02 5.56
N ARG A 51 -33.13 5.72 5.37
CA ARG A 51 -32.83 6.46 4.14
C ARG A 51 -31.35 6.39 3.82
N TYR A 52 -31.00 6.61 2.56
CA TYR A 52 -29.61 6.79 2.17
C TYR A 52 -29.09 8.17 2.61
N PRO A 53 -27.80 8.27 2.98
CA PRO A 53 -27.19 9.55 3.33
C PRO A 53 -27.16 10.50 2.13
N THR A 54 -27.54 11.75 2.38
CA THR A 54 -27.44 12.83 1.38
C THR A 54 -26.00 13.33 1.25
N GLU A 55 -25.66 14.06 0.18
CA GLU A 55 -24.30 14.54 -0.07
C GLU A 55 -23.73 15.40 1.07
N LYS A 56 -24.59 16.17 1.76
CA LYS A 56 -24.20 17.02 2.91
C LYS A 56 -23.81 16.21 4.14
N GLU A 57 -24.27 14.97 4.23
CA GLU A 57 -24.07 14.10 5.39
C GLU A 57 -22.89 13.16 5.21
N TRP A 58 -22.26 13.10 4.03
CA TRP A 58 -21.13 12.19 3.77
C TRP A 58 -19.96 12.34 4.74
N HIS A 59 -19.78 13.53 5.32
CA HIS A 59 -18.76 13.80 6.34
C HIS A 59 -19.07 13.17 7.71
N SER A 60 -20.35 12.93 8.02
CA SER A 60 -20.77 12.29 9.27
C SER A 60 -20.97 10.79 9.15
N VAL A 61 -21.09 10.25 7.93
CA VAL A 61 -21.24 8.82 7.69
C VAL A 61 -19.93 8.08 8.05
N PRO A 62 -19.99 7.06 8.92
CA PRO A 62 -18.85 6.21 9.21
C PRO A 62 -18.54 5.24 8.06
N THR A 63 -17.26 4.97 7.84
CA THR A 63 -16.76 4.08 6.80
C THR A 63 -16.49 2.69 7.36
N ALA A 64 -17.06 1.66 6.73
CA ALA A 64 -16.76 0.26 6.99
C ALA A 64 -16.10 -0.34 5.74
N LEU A 65 -14.86 -0.83 5.90
CA LEU A 65 -14.13 -1.47 4.81
C LEU A 65 -14.57 -2.92 4.67
N LYS A 66 -14.76 -3.38 3.43
CA LYS A 66 -15.12 -4.76 3.11
C LYS A 66 -14.18 -5.30 2.05
N ASN A 67 -13.03 -5.82 2.48
CA ASN A 67 -12.03 -6.36 1.58
C ASN A 67 -12.14 -7.89 1.38
N PRO A 68 -11.75 -8.41 0.20
CA PRO A 68 -11.63 -9.84 -0.04
C PRO A 68 -10.67 -10.51 0.96
N PRO A 69 -10.89 -11.77 1.35
CA PRO A 69 -10.11 -12.44 2.40
C PRO A 69 -8.60 -12.49 2.11
N LEU A 70 -8.23 -12.47 0.83
CA LEU A 70 -6.85 -12.42 0.36
C LEU A 70 -6.14 -11.10 0.72
N PHE A 71 -6.85 -9.97 0.62
CA PHE A 71 -6.30 -8.63 0.80
C PHE A 71 -6.61 -8.01 2.17
N ARG A 72 -7.50 -8.62 2.97
CA ARG A 72 -7.81 -8.18 4.34
C ARG A 72 -6.58 -7.91 5.22
N PRO A 73 -5.51 -8.73 5.21
CA PRO A 73 -4.34 -8.45 6.05
C PRO A 73 -3.71 -7.07 5.79
N PHE A 74 -3.83 -6.54 4.56
CA PHE A 74 -3.30 -5.24 4.19
C PHE A 74 -4.10 -4.06 4.76
N GLU A 75 -5.28 -4.28 5.34
CA GLU A 75 -5.99 -3.25 6.12
C GLU A 75 -5.16 -2.77 7.32
N LEU A 76 -4.18 -3.56 7.77
CA LEU A 76 -3.24 -3.15 8.81
C LEU A 76 -2.50 -1.85 8.45
N PHE A 77 -2.18 -1.63 7.17
CA PHE A 77 -1.53 -0.39 6.71
C PHE A 77 -2.48 0.81 6.83
N LEU A 78 -3.78 0.61 6.59
CA LEU A 78 -4.78 1.68 6.72
C LEU A 78 -5.04 2.10 8.16
N LYS A 79 -4.83 1.22 9.14
CA LYS A 79 -4.99 1.56 10.56
C LYS A 79 -3.99 2.61 11.05
N LEU A 80 -2.90 2.82 10.32
CA LEU A 80 -1.89 3.84 10.61
C LEU A 80 -2.22 5.20 9.97
N LEU A 81 -3.27 5.26 9.16
CA LEU A 81 -3.67 6.44 8.41
C LEU A 81 -5.02 6.98 8.90
N PRO A 82 -5.32 8.26 8.63
CA PRO A 82 -6.66 8.80 8.84
C PRO A 82 -7.69 7.99 8.05
N THR A 83 -8.85 7.70 8.61
CA THR A 83 -9.90 6.91 7.96
C THR A 83 -10.32 7.48 6.61
N VAL A 84 -10.62 6.59 5.66
CA VAL A 84 -11.14 6.95 4.33
C VAL A 84 -12.51 7.62 4.48
N PRO A 85 -12.75 8.77 3.83
CA PRO A 85 -14.06 9.40 3.80
C PRO A 85 -15.08 8.52 3.08
N TYR A 86 -16.37 8.74 3.38
CA TYR A 86 -17.46 8.04 2.72
C TYR A 86 -17.39 8.26 1.19
N LYS A 87 -17.49 7.17 0.41
CA LYS A 87 -17.25 7.09 -1.06
C LYS A 87 -15.81 7.38 -1.54
N GLY A 88 -14.84 7.49 -0.63
CA GLY A 88 -13.43 7.51 -0.99
C GLY A 88 -12.96 6.21 -1.65
N ILE A 89 -11.83 6.25 -2.34
CA ILE A 89 -11.22 5.07 -2.95
C ILE A 89 -10.49 4.29 -1.86
N ASP A 90 -10.83 3.01 -1.69
CA ASP A 90 -10.09 2.10 -0.80
C ASP A 90 -8.79 1.64 -1.48
N PRO A 91 -7.61 1.98 -0.95
CA PRO A 91 -6.33 1.58 -1.52
C PRO A 91 -5.91 0.15 -1.11
N THR A 92 -6.64 -0.55 -0.24
CA THR A 92 -6.22 -1.83 0.37
C THR A 92 -5.78 -2.86 -0.66
N ILE A 93 -6.56 -3.04 -1.73
CA ILE A 93 -6.26 -4.01 -2.79
C ILE A 93 -4.98 -3.60 -3.54
N LEU A 94 -4.81 -2.31 -3.82
CA LEU A 94 -3.64 -1.78 -4.52
C LEU A 94 -2.38 -1.93 -3.67
N ILE A 95 -2.47 -1.66 -2.37
CA ILE A 95 -1.39 -1.95 -1.41
C ILE A 95 -1.08 -3.45 -1.45
N GLY A 96 -2.10 -4.31 -1.40
CA GLY A 96 -1.92 -5.76 -1.43
C GLY A 96 -1.24 -6.31 -2.69
N ILE A 97 -1.27 -5.56 -3.79
CA ILE A 97 -0.58 -5.90 -5.04
C ILE A 97 0.83 -5.30 -5.07
N PHE A 98 0.93 -3.97 -4.91
CA PHE A 98 2.18 -3.24 -5.12
C PHE A 98 3.15 -3.32 -3.95
N PHE A 99 2.67 -3.41 -2.69
CA PHE A 99 3.57 -3.50 -1.54
C PHE A 99 4.40 -4.79 -1.57
N PRO A 100 3.81 -6.00 -1.71
CA PRO A 100 4.58 -7.22 -1.83
C PRO A 100 5.47 -7.25 -3.07
N PHE A 101 5.00 -6.68 -4.18
CA PHE A 101 5.76 -6.59 -5.42
C PHE A 101 7.04 -5.75 -5.25
N PHE A 102 6.95 -4.54 -4.69
CA PHE A 102 8.14 -3.69 -4.47
C PHE A 102 9.06 -4.26 -3.39
N SER A 103 8.52 -4.76 -2.28
CA SER A 103 9.34 -5.40 -1.24
C SER A 103 10.05 -6.64 -1.78
N GLY A 104 9.36 -7.49 -2.54
CA GLY A 104 9.95 -8.65 -3.19
C GLY A 104 11.03 -8.29 -4.20
N CYS A 105 10.83 -7.22 -5.00
CA CYS A 105 11.84 -6.71 -5.92
C CYS A 105 13.09 -6.19 -5.20
N MET A 106 12.95 -5.57 -4.02
CA MET A 106 14.09 -5.09 -3.21
C MET A 106 14.86 -6.23 -2.56
N ILE A 107 14.17 -7.27 -2.05
CA ILE A 107 14.86 -8.43 -1.45
C ILE A 107 15.49 -9.26 -2.57
N GLY A 108 14.68 -9.70 -3.53
CA GLY A 108 15.12 -10.32 -4.78
C GLY A 108 16.08 -11.50 -4.64
N ASP A 109 15.97 -12.27 -3.56
CA ASP A 109 16.79 -13.46 -3.29
C ASP A 109 15.88 -14.64 -2.94
N ILE A 110 16.13 -15.80 -3.55
CA ILE A 110 15.33 -17.02 -3.37
C ILE A 110 15.52 -17.59 -1.96
N GLY A 111 16.75 -17.60 -1.44
CA GLY A 111 17.11 -18.09 -0.12
C GLY A 111 16.48 -17.26 0.98
N TYR A 112 16.62 -15.94 0.92
CA TYR A 112 15.94 -15.03 1.85
C TYR A 112 14.43 -15.12 1.71
N GLY A 113 13.92 -15.22 0.47
CA GLY A 113 12.51 -15.48 0.21
C GLY A 113 11.99 -16.73 0.90
N ALA A 114 12.71 -17.85 0.84
CA ALA A 114 12.34 -19.09 1.51
C ALA A 114 12.33 -18.97 3.05
N VAL A 115 13.31 -18.27 3.62
CA VAL A 115 13.34 -17.99 5.07
C VAL A 115 12.15 -17.13 5.50
N ILE A 116 11.82 -16.09 4.72
CA ILE A 116 10.65 -15.23 4.96
C ILE A 116 9.36 -16.02 4.81
N LEU A 117 9.27 -16.94 3.84
CA LEU A 117 8.11 -17.80 3.65
C LEU A 117 7.88 -18.70 4.87
N ALA A 118 8.94 -19.32 5.39
CA ALA A 118 8.88 -20.15 6.59
C ALA A 118 8.43 -19.33 7.82
N LEU A 119 9.03 -18.15 8.01
CA LEU A 119 8.66 -17.23 9.09
C LEU A 119 7.21 -16.74 8.95
N GLY A 120 6.80 -16.33 7.75
CA GLY A 120 5.45 -15.86 7.44
C GLY A 120 4.40 -16.93 7.68
N ALA A 121 4.64 -18.16 7.22
CA ALA A 121 3.76 -19.30 7.46
C ALA A 121 3.66 -19.66 8.95
N PHE A 122 4.76 -19.56 9.70
CA PHE A 122 4.76 -19.75 11.14
C PHE A 122 3.92 -18.68 11.86
N LEU A 123 4.07 -17.40 11.51
CA LEU A 123 3.31 -16.29 12.08
C LEU A 123 1.82 -16.36 11.70
N ALA A 124 1.50 -16.76 10.47
CA ALA A 124 0.13 -16.84 9.96
C ALA A 124 -0.74 -17.80 10.78
N ARG A 125 -0.16 -18.86 11.34
CA ARG A 125 -0.82 -19.85 12.20
C ARG A 125 -1.06 -19.39 13.64
N LYS A 126 -0.49 -18.26 14.05
CA LYS A 126 -0.59 -17.78 15.43
C LYS A 126 -1.98 -17.19 15.72
N SER A 127 -2.53 -17.49 16.90
CA SER A 127 -3.88 -17.06 17.28
C SER A 127 -4.06 -15.56 17.51
N ARG A 128 -2.98 -14.77 17.54
CA ARG A 128 -3.07 -13.30 17.68
C ARG A 128 -3.34 -12.69 16.29
N PRO A 129 -4.43 -11.91 16.12
CA PRO A 129 -4.84 -11.41 14.80
C PRO A 129 -3.74 -10.58 14.12
N LEU A 130 -3.10 -9.67 14.85
CA LEU A 130 -2.00 -8.86 14.34
C LEU A 130 -0.83 -9.70 13.79
N LEU A 131 -0.44 -10.77 14.50
CA LEU A 131 0.67 -11.63 14.07
C LEU A 131 0.26 -12.51 12.88
N SER A 132 -1.00 -12.96 12.84
CA SER A 132 -1.54 -13.70 11.69
C SER A 132 -1.56 -12.82 10.43
N ASP A 133 -1.97 -11.56 10.54
CA ASP A 133 -2.03 -10.63 9.42
C ASP A 133 -0.63 -10.28 8.90
N ILE A 134 0.33 -9.99 9.79
CA ILE A 134 1.74 -9.80 9.42
C ILE A 134 2.30 -11.06 8.74
N GLY A 135 2.02 -12.24 9.28
CA GLY A 135 2.46 -13.52 8.69
C GLY A 135 1.94 -13.70 7.27
N LYS A 136 0.66 -13.43 7.02
CA LYS A 136 0.07 -13.48 5.68
C LYS A 136 0.73 -12.48 4.73
N ILE A 137 0.97 -11.24 5.16
CA ILE A 137 1.68 -10.23 4.34
C ILE A 137 3.08 -10.74 3.97
N LEU A 138 3.83 -11.30 4.92
CA LEU A 138 5.16 -11.85 4.67
C LEU A 138 5.14 -13.01 3.66
N VAL A 139 4.09 -13.85 3.66
CA VAL A 139 3.92 -14.90 2.64
C VAL A 139 3.81 -14.29 1.25
N PHE A 140 3.02 -13.23 1.05
CA PHE A 140 2.96 -12.52 -0.24
C PHE A 140 4.32 -11.91 -0.63
N VAL A 141 5.01 -11.27 0.31
CA VAL A 141 6.34 -10.70 0.06
C VAL A 141 7.32 -11.79 -0.35
N SER A 142 7.30 -12.95 0.33
CA SER A 142 8.19 -14.06 0.02
C SER A 142 7.94 -14.66 -1.37
N ALA A 143 6.68 -14.78 -1.79
CA ALA A 143 6.35 -15.27 -3.13
C ALA A 143 6.92 -14.36 -4.22
N TRP A 144 6.79 -13.04 -4.06
CA TRP A 144 7.40 -12.07 -4.97
C TRP A 144 8.93 -12.05 -4.88
N SER A 145 9.50 -12.20 -3.68
CA SER A 145 10.96 -12.29 -3.49
C SER A 145 11.55 -13.50 -4.20
N ILE A 146 10.89 -14.66 -4.14
CA ILE A 146 11.33 -15.87 -4.84
C ILE A 146 11.19 -15.67 -6.35
N PHE A 147 10.08 -15.12 -6.81
CA PHE A 147 9.88 -14.82 -8.24
C PHE A 147 11.00 -13.91 -8.79
N TRP A 148 11.28 -12.80 -8.09
CA TRP A 148 12.35 -11.89 -8.47
C TRP A 148 13.74 -12.49 -8.29
N GLY A 149 13.97 -13.28 -7.23
CA GLY A 149 15.23 -13.99 -7.04
C GLY A 149 15.53 -14.98 -8.16
N VAL A 150 14.53 -15.68 -8.68
CA VAL A 150 14.68 -16.52 -9.89
C VAL A 150 15.00 -15.65 -11.11
N ALA A 151 14.35 -14.50 -11.27
CA ALA A 151 14.63 -13.59 -12.37
C ALA A 151 16.05 -13.00 -12.33
N TYR A 152 16.58 -12.71 -11.14
CA TYR A 152 17.94 -12.21 -10.93
C TYR A 152 18.99 -13.31 -10.83
N GLY A 153 18.59 -14.56 -10.62
CA GLY A 153 19.52 -15.69 -10.43
C GLY A 153 20.15 -15.76 -9.04
N GLU A 154 19.60 -15.07 -8.04
CA GLU A 154 20.22 -14.93 -6.71
C GLU A 154 19.65 -15.95 -5.70
N PHE A 155 20.52 -16.78 -5.11
CA PHE A 155 20.18 -17.71 -4.02
C PHE A 155 21.23 -17.60 -2.92
N PHE A 156 20.88 -16.95 -1.80
CA PHE A 156 21.83 -16.53 -0.77
C PHE A 156 23.04 -15.77 -1.38
N GLY A 157 22.77 -14.86 -2.33
CA GLY A 157 23.79 -14.27 -3.18
C GLY A 157 24.32 -15.25 -4.24
N ASP A 158 25.63 -15.46 -4.25
CA ASP A 158 26.39 -16.23 -5.26
C ASP A 158 26.41 -17.77 -4.99
N VAL A 159 25.84 -18.21 -3.86
CA VAL A 159 25.84 -19.63 -3.47
C VAL A 159 25.05 -20.48 -4.50
N GLY A 160 23.96 -19.95 -5.06
CA GLY A 160 23.19 -20.62 -6.11
C GLY A 160 23.96 -20.82 -7.41
N HIS A 161 24.73 -19.82 -7.83
CA HIS A 161 25.53 -19.90 -9.06
C HIS A 161 26.66 -20.92 -8.92
N ARG A 162 27.34 -20.93 -7.75
CA ARG A 162 28.43 -21.87 -7.45
C ARG A 162 27.98 -23.31 -7.24
N LEU A 163 26.81 -23.54 -6.63
CA LEU A 163 26.36 -24.88 -6.24
C LEU A 163 25.37 -25.51 -7.25
N PHE A 164 24.56 -24.69 -7.93
CA PHE A 164 23.49 -25.16 -8.82
C PHE A 164 23.62 -24.67 -10.27
N HIS A 165 24.70 -23.94 -10.62
CA HIS A 165 24.90 -23.35 -11.95
C HIS A 165 23.67 -22.59 -12.46
N MET A 166 22.96 -21.88 -11.56
CA MET A 166 21.83 -21.06 -11.96
C MET A 166 22.37 -19.84 -12.74
N GLU A 167 22.06 -19.77 -14.03
CA GLU A 167 22.28 -18.58 -14.83
C GLU A 167 21.16 -17.56 -14.55
N PRO A 168 21.47 -16.25 -14.45
CA PRO A 168 20.47 -15.22 -14.29
C PRO A 168 19.54 -15.19 -15.50
N LEU A 169 18.24 -15.45 -15.29
CA LEU A 169 17.24 -15.51 -16.37
C LEU A 169 16.94 -14.15 -16.99
N TRP A 170 17.18 -13.04 -16.28
CA TRP A 170 16.91 -11.70 -16.77
C TRP A 170 18.14 -10.77 -16.71
N LEU A 171 18.65 -10.46 -15.52
CA LEU A 171 19.70 -9.46 -15.33
C LEU A 171 20.42 -9.72 -14.01
N GLU A 172 21.75 -9.80 -14.05
CA GLU A 172 22.56 -9.78 -12.84
C GLU A 172 22.70 -8.34 -12.35
N ARG A 173 22.02 -8.03 -11.24
CA ARG A 173 21.87 -6.64 -10.77
C ARG A 173 23.19 -6.07 -10.26
N SER A 174 24.05 -6.92 -9.69
CA SER A 174 25.39 -6.58 -9.19
C SER A 174 26.28 -5.94 -10.27
N GLU A 175 26.17 -6.40 -11.52
CA GLU A 175 27.00 -5.94 -12.62
C GLU A 175 26.38 -4.78 -13.41
N VAL A 176 25.06 -4.77 -13.59
CA VAL A 176 24.38 -3.81 -14.48
C VAL A 176 23.42 -2.89 -13.72
N VAL A 177 24.00 -1.90 -13.03
CA VAL A 177 23.29 -0.92 -12.19
C VAL A 177 22.31 -0.04 -12.98
N LEU A 178 22.70 0.40 -14.18
CA LEU A 178 21.90 1.33 -15.00
C LEU A 178 20.53 0.77 -15.42
N PRO A 179 20.42 -0.45 -15.99
CA PRO A 179 19.14 -1.10 -16.29
C PRO A 179 18.21 -1.24 -15.08
N VAL A 180 18.74 -1.60 -13.90
CA VAL A 180 17.93 -1.75 -12.68
C VAL A 180 17.37 -0.40 -12.23
N MET A 181 18.18 0.67 -12.28
CA MET A 181 17.70 2.01 -11.99
C MET A 181 16.64 2.50 -13.00
N LEU A 182 16.84 2.25 -14.30
CA LEU A 182 15.85 2.61 -15.32
C LEU A 182 14.55 1.82 -15.18
N PHE A 183 14.64 0.53 -14.87
CA PHE A 183 13.48 -0.32 -14.61
C PHE A 183 12.68 0.17 -13.40
N THR A 184 13.35 0.44 -12.28
CA THR A 184 12.70 0.93 -11.06
C THR A 184 12.12 2.33 -11.22
N LEU A 185 12.81 3.21 -11.96
CA LEU A 185 12.26 4.51 -12.34
C LEU A 185 11.00 4.34 -13.21
N GLY A 186 11.01 3.42 -14.18
CA GLY A 186 9.85 3.09 -14.99
C GLY A 186 8.66 2.58 -14.17
N LEU A 187 8.90 1.71 -13.19
CA LEU A 187 7.88 1.29 -12.23
C LEU A 187 7.32 2.47 -11.44
N GLY A 188 8.18 3.40 -11.02
CA GLY A 188 7.78 4.62 -10.33
C GLY A 188 6.90 5.53 -11.18
N VAL A 189 7.26 5.73 -12.45
CA VAL A 189 6.44 6.49 -13.41
C VAL A 189 5.05 5.86 -13.54
N VAL A 190 4.96 4.55 -13.78
CA VAL A 190 3.68 3.84 -13.93
C VAL A 190 2.84 3.94 -12.64
N HIS A 191 3.45 3.73 -11.48
CA HIS A 191 2.73 3.74 -10.21
C HIS A 191 2.26 5.14 -9.81
N VAL A 192 3.06 6.18 -10.04
CA VAL A 192 2.66 7.58 -9.81
C VAL A 192 1.55 8.02 -10.79
N ILE A 193 1.64 7.64 -12.07
CA ILE A 193 0.58 7.90 -13.05
C ILE A 193 -0.72 7.22 -12.60
N LEU A 194 -0.67 5.95 -12.16
CA LEU A 194 -1.83 5.26 -11.62
C LEU A 194 -2.46 6.02 -10.44
N GLY A 195 -1.63 6.51 -9.50
CA GLY A 195 -2.11 7.31 -8.37
C GLY A 195 -2.79 8.61 -8.81
N LEU A 196 -2.23 9.31 -9.81
CA LEU A 196 -2.82 10.51 -10.39
C LEU A 196 -4.13 10.23 -11.13
N VAL A 197 -4.23 9.11 -11.85
CA VAL A 197 -5.47 8.67 -12.52
C VAL A 197 -6.55 8.36 -11.49
N LEU A 198 -6.23 7.67 -10.40
CA LEU A 198 -7.18 7.44 -9.30
C LEU A 198 -7.64 8.76 -8.68
N GLY A 199 -6.72 9.71 -8.49
CA GLY A 199 -7.04 11.05 -8.01
C GLY A 199 -7.95 11.82 -8.97
N LEU A 200 -7.73 11.68 -10.28
CA LEU A 200 -8.57 12.27 -11.32
C LEU A 200 -9.99 11.68 -11.28
N VAL A 201 -10.11 10.34 -11.20
CA VAL A 201 -11.40 9.65 -11.09
C VAL A 201 -12.15 10.09 -9.83
N GLN A 202 -11.45 10.25 -8.72
CA GLN A 202 -12.04 10.74 -7.47
C GLN A 202 -12.51 12.19 -7.60
N GLY A 203 -11.73 13.07 -8.22
CA GLY A 203 -12.11 14.46 -8.48
C GLY A 203 -13.33 14.59 -9.40
N LEU A 204 -13.44 13.71 -10.40
CA LEU A 204 -14.63 13.63 -11.27
C LEU A 204 -15.85 13.14 -10.49
N ARG A 205 -15.70 12.13 -9.63
CA ARG A 205 -16.79 11.59 -8.80
C ARG A 205 -17.29 12.60 -7.76
N SER A 206 -16.41 13.39 -7.17
CA SER A 206 -16.77 14.42 -6.19
C SER A 206 -17.26 15.73 -6.84
N ARG A 207 -17.24 15.83 -8.17
CA ARG A 207 -17.59 17.03 -8.97
C ARG A 207 -16.80 18.29 -8.60
N GLN A 208 -15.64 18.15 -7.96
CA GLN A 208 -14.81 19.30 -7.55
C GLN A 208 -13.85 19.70 -8.67
N ARG A 209 -14.14 20.83 -9.33
CA ARG A 209 -13.38 21.32 -10.50
C ARG A 209 -11.89 21.49 -10.25
N HIS A 210 -11.53 22.02 -9.09
CA HIS A 210 -10.14 22.21 -8.67
C HIS A 210 -9.34 20.90 -8.72
N ILE A 211 -9.86 19.84 -8.07
CA ILE A 211 -9.13 18.58 -7.88
C ILE A 211 -8.87 17.88 -9.23
N TRP A 212 -9.90 17.74 -10.08
CA TRP A 212 -9.72 16.98 -11.32
C TRP A 212 -8.88 17.76 -12.35
N LEU A 213 -8.98 19.10 -12.41
CA LEU A 213 -8.12 19.92 -13.27
C LEU A 213 -6.66 19.83 -12.84
N GLU A 214 -6.38 19.87 -11.54
CA GLU A 214 -5.02 19.71 -11.01
C GLU A 214 -4.42 18.33 -11.35
N LYS A 215 -5.17 17.24 -11.15
CA LYS A 215 -4.68 15.89 -11.52
C LYS A 215 -4.52 15.70 -13.02
N LEU A 216 -5.41 16.27 -13.84
CA LEU A 216 -5.30 16.24 -15.29
C LEU A 216 -4.08 17.02 -15.79
N GLY A 217 -3.87 18.24 -15.26
CA GLY A 217 -2.70 19.05 -15.59
C GLY A 217 -1.39 18.33 -15.27
N ASN A 218 -1.30 17.69 -14.10
CA ASN A 218 -0.15 16.88 -13.72
C ASN A 218 0.10 15.72 -14.69
N LEU A 219 -0.94 15.00 -15.11
CA LEU A 219 -0.80 13.92 -16.11
C LEU A 219 -0.28 14.44 -17.45
N ILE A 220 -0.77 15.59 -17.92
CA ILE A 220 -0.32 16.21 -19.18
C ILE A 220 1.14 16.66 -19.07
N VAL A 221 1.53 17.30 -17.95
CA VAL A 221 2.92 17.73 -17.73
C VAL A 221 3.87 16.54 -17.70
N ILE A 222 3.51 15.47 -16.98
CA ILE A 222 4.31 14.25 -16.90
C ILE A 222 4.45 13.60 -18.29
N ALA A 223 3.36 13.48 -19.04
CA ALA A 223 3.38 12.93 -20.39
C ALA A 223 4.26 13.77 -21.34
N GLY A 224 4.15 15.10 -21.26
CA GLY A 224 5.00 16.03 -22.02
C GLY A 224 6.48 15.92 -21.63
N LEU A 225 6.79 15.76 -20.33
CA LEU A 225 8.16 15.62 -19.85
C LEU A 225 8.80 14.31 -20.34
N ILE A 226 8.07 13.20 -20.26
CA ILE A 226 8.51 11.90 -20.75
C ILE A 226 8.69 11.94 -22.27
N GLY A 227 7.71 12.49 -23.01
CA GLY A 227 7.78 12.64 -24.46
C GLY A 227 8.99 13.46 -24.91
N ALA A 228 9.27 14.58 -24.23
CA ALA A 228 10.42 15.41 -24.50
C ALA A 228 11.74 14.66 -24.26
N MET A 229 11.85 13.92 -23.15
CA MET A 229 13.04 13.12 -22.81
C MET A 229 13.32 12.03 -23.85
N VAL A 230 12.28 11.33 -24.32
CA VAL A 230 12.43 10.27 -25.34
C VAL A 230 12.77 10.86 -26.70
N ALA A 231 12.20 12.02 -27.05
CA ALA A 231 12.51 12.71 -28.30
C ALA A 231 13.97 13.19 -28.35
N VAL A 232 14.50 13.77 -27.26
CA VAL A 232 15.91 14.20 -27.16
C VAL A 232 16.88 13.02 -27.32
N LYS A 233 16.48 11.81 -26.91
CA LYS A 233 17.28 10.59 -27.07
C LYS A 233 17.31 10.07 -28.53
N GLY A 234 16.62 10.73 -29.46
CA GLY A 234 16.57 10.35 -30.87
C GLY A 234 15.73 9.11 -31.17
N TRP A 235 14.87 8.70 -30.23
CA TRP A 235 14.04 7.50 -30.37
C TRP A 235 12.71 7.78 -31.11
N LEU A 236 12.37 9.04 -31.35
CA LEU A 236 11.11 9.48 -31.94
C LEU A 236 11.34 10.54 -33.04
N PRO A 237 10.40 10.70 -34.00
CA PRO A 237 10.46 11.75 -35.01
C PRO A 237 10.45 13.17 -34.41
N ASP A 238 11.07 14.13 -35.09
CA ASP A 238 11.21 15.53 -34.62
C ASP A 238 9.87 16.20 -34.28
N GLY A 239 8.77 15.84 -34.96
CA GLY A 239 7.43 16.36 -34.67
C GLY A 239 6.90 16.02 -33.27
N VAL A 240 7.40 14.95 -32.65
CA VAL A 240 7.01 14.54 -31.29
C VAL A 240 7.62 15.46 -30.24
N PHE A 241 8.78 16.06 -30.51
CA PHE A 241 9.38 17.05 -29.61
C PHE A 241 8.48 18.29 -29.49
N THR A 242 8.02 18.82 -30.62
CA THR A 242 7.10 19.98 -30.63
C THR A 242 5.80 19.66 -29.89
N LEU A 243 5.20 18.48 -30.14
CA LEU A 243 4.01 18.03 -29.41
C LEU A 243 4.25 17.96 -27.89
N SER A 244 5.39 17.42 -27.48
CA SER A 244 5.74 17.27 -26.06
C SER A 244 5.91 18.63 -25.36
N VAL A 245 6.54 19.60 -26.04
CA VAL A 245 6.66 20.97 -25.54
C VAL A 245 5.28 21.65 -25.47
N THR A 246 4.42 21.48 -26.48
CA THR A 246 3.05 22.01 -26.43
C THR A 246 2.26 21.40 -25.28
N MET A 247 2.37 20.09 -25.04
CA MET A 247 1.74 19.42 -23.91
C MET A 247 2.24 19.98 -22.58
N LEU A 248 3.54 20.22 -22.41
CA LEU A 248 4.09 20.83 -21.21
C LEU A 248 3.47 22.21 -20.94
N VAL A 249 3.41 23.07 -21.97
CA VAL A 249 2.81 24.41 -21.84
C VAL A 249 1.32 24.32 -21.47
N VAL A 250 0.55 23.47 -22.18
CA VAL A 250 -0.87 23.27 -21.91
C VAL A 250 -1.09 22.70 -20.50
N GLY A 251 -0.29 21.73 -20.08
CA GLY A 251 -0.37 21.11 -18.77
C GLY A 251 -0.12 22.13 -17.64
N VAL A 252 0.88 22.99 -17.79
CA VAL A 252 1.15 24.09 -16.85
C VAL A 252 -0.01 25.07 -16.78
N VAL A 253 -0.61 25.45 -17.91
CA VAL A 253 -1.80 26.33 -17.92
C VAL A 253 -2.97 25.68 -17.20
N VAL A 254 -3.22 24.39 -17.44
CA VAL A 254 -4.29 23.63 -16.76
C VAL A 254 -4.03 23.53 -15.25
N LEU A 255 -2.78 23.34 -14.83
CA LEU A 255 -2.40 23.32 -13.41
C LEU A 255 -2.67 24.67 -12.72
N ILE A 256 -2.27 25.76 -13.36
CA ILE A 256 -2.50 27.11 -12.83
C ILE A 256 -4.00 27.40 -12.76
N ALA A 257 -4.77 27.01 -13.78
CA ALA A 257 -6.22 27.18 -13.79
C ALA A 257 -6.95 26.32 -12.75
N GLY A 258 -6.44 25.12 -12.46
CA GLY A 258 -7.03 24.19 -11.51
C GLY A 258 -6.69 24.49 -10.05
N GLY A 259 -5.40 24.65 -9.74
CA GLY A 259 -4.88 24.75 -8.37
C GLY A 259 -3.85 25.86 -8.13
N GLY A 260 -3.72 26.81 -9.05
CA GLY A 260 -2.81 27.94 -8.92
C GLY A 260 -1.35 27.52 -8.68
N VAL A 261 -0.71 28.16 -7.70
CA VAL A 261 0.68 27.84 -7.30
C VAL A 261 0.77 26.44 -6.68
N GLY A 262 -0.27 25.98 -6.01
CA GLY A 262 -0.32 24.64 -5.40
C GLY A 262 -0.17 23.52 -6.44
N GLY A 263 -0.83 23.66 -7.59
CA GLY A 263 -0.74 22.69 -8.68
C GLY A 263 0.68 22.57 -9.26
N LEU A 264 1.43 23.68 -9.35
CA LEU A 264 2.83 23.66 -9.80
C LEU A 264 3.75 22.94 -8.80
N VAL A 265 3.55 23.21 -7.51
CA VAL A 265 4.27 22.50 -6.44
C VAL A 265 3.95 21.01 -6.47
N GLU A 266 2.70 20.63 -6.72
CA GLU A 266 2.33 19.22 -6.86
C GLU A 266 3.05 18.56 -8.05
N SER A 267 3.17 19.23 -9.19
CA SER A 267 3.88 18.71 -10.36
C SER A 267 5.36 18.44 -10.06
N ILE A 268 6.04 19.37 -9.40
CA ILE A 268 7.44 19.19 -8.98
C ILE A 268 7.54 18.01 -8.00
N GLY A 269 6.62 17.94 -7.03
CA GLY A 269 6.52 16.82 -6.11
C GLY A 269 6.24 15.48 -6.81
N ALA A 270 5.45 15.46 -7.88
CA ALA A 270 5.19 14.24 -8.65
C ALA A 270 6.45 13.70 -9.34
N VAL A 271 7.28 14.58 -9.92
CA VAL A 271 8.58 14.19 -10.47
C VAL A 271 9.51 13.66 -9.36
N GLY A 272 9.56 14.34 -8.21
CA GLY A 272 10.33 13.87 -7.04
C GLY A 272 9.87 12.51 -6.52
N ASN A 273 8.55 12.25 -6.54
CA ASN A 273 7.99 10.96 -6.17
C ASN A 273 8.40 9.86 -7.15
N MET A 274 8.49 10.12 -8.46
CA MET A 274 8.98 9.14 -9.44
C MET A 274 10.45 8.81 -9.21
N LEU A 275 11.29 9.84 -9.02
CA LEU A 275 12.72 9.65 -8.75
C LEU A 275 12.97 8.89 -7.44
N SER A 276 12.06 8.99 -6.47
CA SER A 276 12.17 8.25 -5.20
C SER A 276 12.13 6.73 -5.37
N TYR A 277 11.63 6.19 -6.51
CA TYR A 277 11.63 4.75 -6.80
C TYR A 277 13.01 4.19 -7.11
N ILE A 278 14.00 5.04 -7.44
CA ILE A 278 15.41 4.63 -7.56
C ILE A 278 15.91 3.97 -6.28
N ARG A 279 15.31 4.30 -5.12
CA ARG A 279 15.65 3.67 -3.84
C ARG A 279 15.29 2.18 -3.80
N ILE A 280 14.35 1.68 -4.63
CA ILE A 280 14.16 0.24 -4.86
C ILE A 280 15.46 -0.39 -5.38
N ALA A 281 16.05 0.20 -6.42
CA ALA A 281 17.30 -0.27 -7.01
C ALA A 281 18.44 -0.17 -5.99
N ALA A 282 18.59 0.97 -5.30
CA ALA A 282 19.67 1.17 -4.34
C ALA A 282 19.66 0.13 -3.20
N ILE A 283 18.49 -0.20 -2.65
CA ILE A 283 18.36 -1.20 -1.59
C ILE A 283 18.64 -2.61 -2.12
N GLY A 284 18.08 -2.97 -3.28
CA GLY A 284 18.30 -4.29 -3.88
C GLY A 284 19.76 -4.53 -4.26
N LEU A 285 20.40 -3.53 -4.88
CA LEU A 285 21.82 -3.57 -5.25
C LEU A 285 22.72 -3.69 -4.01
N SER A 286 22.45 -2.90 -2.97
CA SER A 286 23.20 -2.98 -1.71
C SER A 286 23.09 -4.36 -1.08
N SER A 287 21.89 -4.96 -1.09
CA SER A 287 21.67 -6.30 -0.55
C SER A 287 22.39 -7.39 -1.35
N ALA A 288 22.37 -7.29 -2.70
CA ALA A 288 23.08 -8.21 -3.58
C ALA A 288 24.61 -8.13 -3.38
N ILE A 289 25.17 -6.91 -3.36
CA ILE A 289 26.61 -6.70 -3.12
C ILE A 289 27.01 -7.22 -1.73
N LEU A 290 26.21 -6.97 -0.69
CA LEU A 290 26.50 -7.44 0.66
C LEU A 290 26.48 -8.98 0.75
N ALA A 291 25.60 -9.66 0.00
CA ALA A 291 25.57 -11.12 -0.07
C ALA A 291 26.81 -11.70 -0.78
N ILE A 292 27.27 -11.06 -1.86
CA ILE A 292 28.51 -11.45 -2.56
C ILE A 292 29.70 -11.28 -1.62
N VAL A 293 29.81 -10.13 -0.94
CA VAL A 293 30.89 -9.87 0.03
C VAL A 293 30.87 -10.88 1.18
N ALA A 294 29.69 -11.25 1.68
CA ALA A 294 29.55 -12.28 2.71
C ALA A 294 30.16 -13.63 2.27
N THR A 295 29.96 -13.99 0.99
CA THR A 295 30.49 -15.22 0.40
C THR A 295 32.01 -15.14 0.21
N GLN A 296 32.54 -13.98 -0.20
CA GLN A 296 33.99 -13.77 -0.39
C GLN A 296 34.81 -13.97 0.89
N PHE A 297 34.24 -13.73 2.07
CA PHE A 297 34.92 -14.05 3.34
C PHE A 297 35.23 -15.55 3.49
N VAL A 298 34.36 -16.43 2.97
CA VAL A 298 34.63 -17.88 2.95
C VAL A 298 35.75 -18.21 1.97
N ASP A 299 35.85 -17.48 0.85
CA ASP A 299 36.92 -17.69 -0.15
C ASP A 299 38.29 -17.29 0.39
N VAL A 300 38.37 -16.17 1.13
CA VAL A 300 39.63 -15.65 1.66
C VAL A 300 40.10 -16.41 2.91
N PHE A 301 39.20 -16.70 3.84
CA PHE A 301 39.53 -17.36 5.11
C PHE A 301 39.40 -18.89 5.03
N GLY A 302 39.00 -19.42 3.88
CA GLY A 302 38.65 -20.82 3.68
C GLY A 302 37.42 -21.26 4.47
N VAL A 303 37.09 -22.56 4.39
CA VAL A 303 36.03 -23.20 5.19
C VAL A 303 36.52 -23.44 6.64
N THR A 304 37.13 -22.42 7.23
CA THR A 304 37.50 -22.40 8.65
C THR A 304 36.29 -21.98 9.47
N LEU A 305 36.27 -22.36 10.76
CA LEU A 305 35.20 -21.95 11.69
C LEU A 305 35.01 -20.41 11.69
N LEU A 306 36.11 -19.67 11.60
CA LEU A 306 36.10 -18.21 11.54
C LEU A 306 35.45 -17.69 10.25
N GLY A 307 35.83 -18.23 9.08
CA GLY A 307 35.26 -17.84 7.79
C GLY A 307 33.76 -18.09 7.72
N VAL A 308 33.31 -19.28 8.15
CA VAL A 308 31.88 -19.64 8.18
C VAL A 308 31.09 -18.77 9.15
N LEU A 309 31.64 -18.46 10.33
CA LEU A 309 30.97 -17.63 11.33
C LEU A 309 30.79 -16.20 10.83
N ILE A 310 31.81 -15.61 10.19
CA ILE A 310 31.74 -14.26 9.62
C ILE A 310 30.72 -14.22 8.47
N ALA A 311 30.77 -15.19 7.55
CA ALA A 311 29.84 -15.28 6.44
C ALA A 311 28.39 -15.40 6.92
N LEU A 312 28.12 -16.25 7.91
CA LEU A 312 26.80 -16.40 8.51
C LEU A 312 26.32 -15.10 9.17
N ALA A 313 27.20 -14.41 9.91
CA ALA A 313 26.89 -13.14 10.54
C ALA A 313 26.53 -12.06 9.49
N MET A 314 27.27 -12.01 8.38
CA MET A 314 27.02 -11.09 7.28
C MET A 314 25.72 -11.42 6.52
N HIS A 315 25.44 -12.69 6.26
CA HIS A 315 24.15 -13.09 5.67
C HIS A 315 22.97 -12.79 6.60
N LEU A 316 23.13 -12.97 7.91
CA LEU A 316 22.10 -12.61 8.89
C LEU A 316 21.87 -11.10 8.93
N LEU A 317 22.94 -10.30 8.92
CA LEU A 317 22.85 -8.85 8.84
C LEU A 317 22.13 -8.42 7.55
N ASN A 318 22.54 -8.97 6.40
CA ASN A 318 21.92 -8.67 5.11
C ASN A 318 20.43 -9.05 5.11
N PHE A 319 20.07 -10.22 5.65
CA PHE A 319 18.69 -10.65 5.77
C PHE A 319 17.84 -9.66 6.58
N ILE A 320 18.34 -9.20 7.74
CA ILE A 320 17.64 -8.23 8.59
C ILE A 320 17.48 -6.90 7.85
N LEU A 321 18.54 -6.40 7.22
CA LEU A 321 18.52 -5.14 6.46
C LEU A 321 17.60 -5.23 5.24
N ALA A 322 17.61 -6.35 4.52
CA ALA A 322 16.74 -6.59 3.38
C ALA A 322 15.28 -6.63 3.81
N LEU A 323 14.93 -7.38 4.87
CA LEU A 323 13.56 -7.47 5.37
C LEU A 323 13.04 -6.12 5.91
N ALA A 324 13.81 -5.47 6.80
CA ALA A 324 13.39 -4.21 7.41
C ALA A 324 13.41 -3.06 6.39
N GLY A 325 14.47 -2.95 5.59
CA GLY A 325 14.65 -1.93 4.57
C GLY A 325 13.58 -2.01 3.48
N SER A 326 13.33 -3.22 2.97
CA SER A 326 12.30 -3.42 1.94
C SER A 326 10.88 -3.18 2.45
N GLY A 327 10.58 -3.56 3.70
CA GLY A 327 9.28 -3.30 4.33
C GLY A 327 9.03 -1.81 4.55
N LEU A 328 9.97 -1.12 5.18
CA LEU A 328 9.85 0.33 5.48
C LEU A 328 9.83 1.16 4.19
N HIS A 329 10.67 0.83 3.23
CA HIS A 329 10.73 1.62 2.01
C HIS A 329 9.52 1.37 1.11
N SER A 330 9.07 0.13 0.95
CA SER A 330 7.83 -0.17 0.22
C SER A 330 6.62 0.49 0.87
N ALA A 331 6.54 0.50 2.20
CA ALA A 331 5.50 1.24 2.92
C ALA A 331 5.55 2.75 2.61
N ARG A 332 6.76 3.35 2.56
CA ARG A 332 6.92 4.75 2.16
C ARG A 332 6.36 4.99 0.76
N LEU A 333 6.79 4.18 -0.24
CA LEU A 333 6.31 4.26 -1.63
C LEU A 333 4.79 4.24 -1.74
N GLN A 334 4.14 3.43 -0.90
CA GLN A 334 2.68 3.40 -0.82
C GLN A 334 2.11 4.66 -0.15
N TYR A 335 2.59 5.04 1.03
CA TYR A 335 1.98 6.13 1.80
C TYR A 335 2.23 7.53 1.23
N VAL A 336 3.46 7.81 0.84
CA VAL A 336 3.89 9.16 0.46
C VAL A 336 3.80 9.33 -1.05
N GLU A 337 4.38 8.40 -1.81
CA GLU A 337 4.50 8.55 -3.26
C GLU A 337 3.19 8.23 -4.00
N PHE A 338 2.43 7.21 -3.56
CA PHE A 338 1.20 6.73 -4.22
C PHE A 338 -0.08 7.29 -3.60
N MET A 339 -0.34 6.99 -2.32
CA MET A 339 -1.57 7.37 -1.63
C MET A 339 -1.71 8.88 -1.53
N GLY A 340 -0.61 9.63 -1.39
CA GLY A 340 -0.63 11.09 -1.41
C GLY A 340 -1.25 11.72 -2.67
N LYS A 341 -1.47 10.95 -3.75
CA LYS A 341 -2.07 11.43 -5.00
C LYS A 341 -3.60 11.40 -5.04
N PHE A 342 -4.24 10.54 -4.26
CA PHE A 342 -5.70 10.37 -4.28
C PHE A 342 -6.32 10.25 -2.88
N TYR A 343 -5.54 9.81 -1.88
CA TYR A 343 -6.03 9.58 -0.54
C TYR A 343 -6.24 10.89 0.21
N SER A 344 -7.50 11.28 0.36
CA SER A 344 -7.93 12.34 1.27
C SER A 344 -8.30 11.72 2.62
N GLY A 345 -7.67 12.14 3.71
CA GLY A 345 -8.12 11.77 5.06
C GLY A 345 -9.44 12.46 5.46
N GLY A 346 -9.97 12.12 6.63
CA GLY A 346 -11.10 12.82 7.25
C GLY A 346 -12.41 12.03 7.34
N GLY A 347 -12.39 10.72 7.12
CA GLY A 347 -13.53 9.85 7.41
C GLY A 347 -13.69 9.56 8.91
N LYS A 348 -14.82 8.94 9.27
CA LYS A 348 -15.08 8.40 10.61
C LYS A 348 -15.06 6.88 10.55
N ASP A 349 -14.41 6.21 11.51
CA ASP A 349 -14.46 4.75 11.59
C ASP A 349 -15.84 4.25 11.97
N TYR A 350 -16.31 3.20 11.30
CA TYR A 350 -17.51 2.48 11.71
C TYR A 350 -17.26 1.66 12.96
N LYS A 351 -17.86 2.09 14.07
CA LYS A 351 -17.86 1.40 15.37
C LYS A 351 -19.28 0.95 15.69
N PRO A 352 -19.68 -0.29 15.34
CA PRO A 352 -21.02 -0.77 15.68
C PRO A 352 -21.14 -0.88 17.21
N PHE A 353 -22.35 -0.62 17.72
CA PHE A 353 -22.67 -0.91 19.11
C PHE A 353 -22.56 -2.42 19.34
N ALA A 354 -21.57 -2.83 20.12
CA ALA A 354 -21.31 -4.23 20.41
C ALA A 354 -21.27 -4.42 21.93
N ARG A 355 -22.23 -5.17 22.47
CA ARG A 355 -22.17 -5.59 23.87
C ARG A 355 -20.93 -6.45 24.07
N ARG A 356 -19.89 -5.91 24.71
CA ARG A 356 -18.69 -6.69 25.07
C ARG A 356 -19.13 -7.79 26.02
N ARG A 357 -19.27 -9.02 25.50
CA ARG A 357 -19.45 -10.21 26.34
C ARG A 357 -18.15 -10.36 27.14
N LEU A 358 -18.13 -9.88 28.38
CA LEU A 358 -17.05 -10.13 29.34
C LEU A 358 -16.78 -11.64 29.30
N LYS A 359 -15.60 -12.04 28.85
CA LYS A 359 -15.15 -13.42 29.07
C LYS A 359 -15.16 -13.62 30.58
N SER A 360 -16.14 -14.39 31.05
CA SER A 360 -16.18 -14.93 32.41
C SER A 360 -14.79 -15.44 32.76
N TRP A 361 -14.14 -14.77 33.72
CA TRP A 361 -12.82 -15.14 34.24
C TRP A 361 -12.91 -16.33 35.22
N LYS A 362 -14.03 -17.09 35.21
CA LYS A 362 -14.15 -18.33 35.95
C LYS A 362 -13.70 -19.48 35.07
N LYS A 363 -12.58 -20.10 35.44
CA LYS A 363 -12.25 -21.47 35.02
C LYS A 363 -13.45 -22.36 35.34
N PRO A 364 -13.90 -23.25 34.44
CA PRO A 364 -14.80 -24.31 34.83
C PRO A 364 -14.07 -25.15 35.89
N SER A 365 -14.67 -25.22 37.08
CA SER A 365 -14.33 -26.14 38.15
C SER A 365 -14.61 -27.57 37.74
#